data_AF-A0A954Z2D9-F1
#
_entry.id   AF-A0A954Z2D9-F1
#
_cell.length_a   1.000
_cell.length_b   1.000
_cell.length_c   1.000
_cell.angle_alpha   90.00
_cell.angle_beta   90.00
_cell.angle_gamma   90.00
#
_symmetry.space_group_name_H-M   'P 1'
#
loop_
_entity.id
_entity.type
_entity.pdbx_description
1 polymer ?
#
loop_
_entity_poly.entity_id
_entity_poly.type
_entity_poly.pdbx_seq_one_letter_code
_entity_poly.pdbx_strand_id
1 'polypeptide(L)'
;SGAHLNPAVTLAFVVFRRFPARRALAYVVGQLIGAMIASAVLYGLFSNIVTAFEKEKGIVRGADGSQLSAMVFGEYFPNPAVFGTNADAFARVTHTQAFCAEAIGTALLVFFIFALIEGRNSGRPGAELAAIFIGLAVAIIIAIVAPLTQAGLNPARDFGPRLFAYVAGWKSMAIPGPRGGFFSVYILAPLVGGLFGGLIYDRVVRPGLPRETATKDT
;
A
#
# COMPACT_ATOMS: atom_id res chain seq x y z
N SER A 1 12.08 6.53 14.15
CA SER A 1 11.09 5.49 13.79
C SER A 1 11.61 4.50 12.74
N GLY A 2 12.65 4.79 11.94
CA GLY A 2 13.04 3.89 10.83
C GLY A 2 12.06 3.90 9.66
N ALA A 3 11.09 4.83 9.66
CA ALA A 3 10.20 5.16 8.54
C ALA A 3 9.53 3.96 7.84
N HIS A 4 8.98 2.99 8.59
CA HIS A 4 8.27 1.86 7.98
C HIS A 4 7.08 2.30 7.12
N LEU A 5 6.28 3.25 7.64
CA LEU A 5 5.14 3.92 6.98
C LEU A 5 4.10 2.99 6.31
N ASN A 6 4.18 1.68 6.56
CA ASN A 6 3.41 0.64 5.93
C ASN A 6 3.34 -0.58 6.87
N PRO A 7 2.15 -1.11 7.21
CA PRO A 7 2.00 -2.30 8.04
C PRO A 7 2.68 -3.55 7.45
N ALA A 8 2.67 -3.72 6.13
CA ALA A 8 3.36 -4.84 5.45
C ALA A 8 4.89 -4.75 5.61
N VAL A 9 5.45 -3.55 5.47
CA VAL A 9 6.88 -3.31 5.74
C VAL A 9 7.17 -3.54 7.23
N THR A 10 6.32 -3.04 8.12
CA THR A 10 6.49 -3.24 9.57
C THR A 10 6.53 -4.73 9.94
N LEU A 11 5.61 -5.52 9.37
CA LEU A 11 5.58 -6.97 9.57
C LEU A 11 6.84 -7.65 9.01
N ALA A 12 7.29 -7.28 7.81
CA ALA A 12 8.52 -7.82 7.25
C ALA A 12 9.75 -7.51 8.12
N PHE A 13 9.84 -6.30 8.69
CA PHE A 13 10.92 -5.94 9.62
C PHE A 13 10.87 -6.75 10.93
N VAL A 14 9.68 -7.05 11.45
CA VAL A 14 9.52 -7.95 12.61
C VAL A 14 10.09 -9.32 12.31
N VAL A 15 9.74 -9.88 11.14
CA VAL A 15 10.13 -11.25 10.76
C VAL A 15 11.61 -11.37 10.39
N PHE A 16 12.14 -10.43 9.59
CA PHE A 16 13.44 -10.59 8.94
C PHE A 16 14.55 -9.67 9.48
N ARG A 17 14.20 -8.60 10.22
CA ARG A 17 15.17 -7.56 10.65
C ARG A 17 15.19 -7.33 12.16
N ARG A 18 14.71 -8.31 12.95
CA ARG A 18 14.71 -8.29 14.43
C ARG A 18 14.02 -7.06 15.03
N PHE A 19 13.06 -6.47 14.31
CA PHE A 19 12.29 -5.36 14.86
C PHE A 19 11.38 -5.86 16.00
N PRO A 20 11.34 -5.20 17.17
CA PRO A 20 10.58 -5.69 18.32
C PRO A 20 9.08 -5.76 18.03
N ALA A 21 8.49 -6.96 18.04
CA ALA A 21 7.06 -7.16 17.77
C ALA A 21 6.14 -6.32 18.66
N ARG A 22 6.52 -6.11 19.93
CA ARG A 22 5.79 -5.23 20.88
C ARG A 22 5.64 -3.78 20.40
N ARG A 23 6.54 -3.30 19.53
CA ARG A 23 6.48 -1.95 18.94
C ARG A 23 5.67 -1.90 17.64
N ALA A 24 5.43 -3.05 17.00
CA ALA A 24 4.74 -3.12 15.72
C ALA A 24 3.31 -2.58 15.80
N LEU A 25 2.59 -2.90 16.88
CA LEU A 25 1.23 -2.39 17.08
C LEU A 25 1.19 -0.86 17.14
N ALA A 26 2.07 -0.24 17.92
CA ALA A 26 2.16 1.22 18.02
C ALA A 26 2.48 1.86 16.66
N TYR A 27 3.31 1.21 15.84
CA TYR A 27 3.61 1.66 14.49
C TYR A 27 2.38 1.59 13.57
N VAL A 28 1.67 0.46 13.57
CA VAL A 28 0.47 0.28 12.73
C VAL A 28 -0.63 1.26 13.14
N VAL A 29 -0.86 1.45 14.44
CA VAL A 29 -1.84 2.42 14.95
C VAL A 29 -1.45 3.85 14.53
N GLY A 30 -0.19 4.23 14.70
CA GLY A 30 0.29 5.54 14.26
C GLY A 30 0.15 5.76 12.75
N GLN A 31 0.43 4.74 11.94
CA GLN A 31 0.27 4.79 10.48
C GLN A 31 -1.20 4.96 10.09
N LEU A 32 -2.11 4.23 10.73
CA LEU A 32 -3.55 4.33 10.47
C LEU A 32 -4.13 5.70 10.86
N ILE A 33 -3.78 6.20 12.06
CA ILE A 33 -4.21 7.52 12.51
C ILE A 33 -3.68 8.60 11.58
N GLY A 34 -2.39 8.53 11.22
CA GLY A 34 -1.78 9.47 10.28
C GLY A 34 -2.48 9.49 8.92
N ALA A 35 -2.78 8.33 8.35
CA ALA A 35 -3.47 8.22 7.06
C ALA A 35 -4.92 8.74 7.12
N MET A 36 -5.62 8.51 8.25
CA MET A 36 -6.96 9.03 8.48
C MET A 36 -6.98 10.56 8.62
N ILE A 37 -6.03 11.14 9.37
CA ILE A 37 -5.88 12.60 9.50
C ILE A 37 -5.54 13.23 8.15
N ALA A 38 -4.61 12.63 7.40
CA ALA A 38 -4.26 13.11 6.06
C ALA A 38 -5.47 13.11 5.13
N SER A 39 -6.35 12.10 5.25
CA SER A 39 -7.60 12.03 4.49
C SER A 39 -8.59 13.13 4.87
N ALA A 40 -8.71 13.44 6.17
CA ALA A 40 -9.54 14.55 6.63
C ALA A 40 -9.04 15.90 6.09
N VAL A 41 -7.72 16.13 6.10
CA VAL A 41 -7.10 17.32 5.50
C VAL A 41 -7.39 17.39 4.00
N LEU A 42 -7.18 16.28 3.28
CA LEU A 42 -7.45 16.22 1.84
C LEU A 42 -8.92 16.50 1.52
N TYR A 43 -9.85 15.95 2.31
CA TYR A 43 -11.27 16.26 2.14
C TYR A 43 -11.58 17.72 2.41
N GLY A 44 -10.99 18.35 3.44
CA GLY A 44 -11.16 19.77 3.70
C GLY A 44 -10.69 20.66 2.54
N LEU A 45 -9.63 20.25 1.83
CA LEU A 45 -9.09 20.98 0.69
C LEU A 45 -9.88 20.76 -0.61
N PHE A 46 -10.40 19.55 -0.84
CA PHE A 46 -10.94 19.13 -2.14
C PHE A 46 -12.44 18.78 -2.13
N SER A 47 -13.16 18.90 -1.00
CA SER A 47 -14.58 18.50 -0.88
C SER A 47 -15.49 19.12 -1.95
N ASN A 48 -15.29 20.41 -2.25
CA ASN A 48 -16.07 21.13 -3.26
C ASN A 48 -15.82 20.56 -4.66
N ILE A 49 -14.57 20.20 -4.97
CA ILE A 49 -14.19 19.59 -6.25
C ILE A 49 -14.79 18.19 -6.37
N VAL A 50 -14.73 17.38 -5.30
CA VAL A 50 -15.35 16.05 -5.26
C VAL A 50 -16.87 16.15 -5.44
N THR A 51 -17.53 17.09 -4.77
CA THR A 51 -18.98 17.29 -4.87
C THR A 51 -19.40 17.76 -6.27
N ALA A 52 -18.61 18.65 -6.89
CA ALA A 52 -18.84 19.08 -8.27
C ALA A 52 -18.68 17.91 -9.24
N PHE A 53 -17.64 17.08 -9.08
CA PHE A 53 -17.44 15.86 -9.86
C PHE A 53 -18.59 14.87 -9.69
N GLU A 54 -19.05 14.65 -8.46
CA GLU A 54 -20.19 13.79 -8.16
C GLU A 54 -21.46 14.28 -8.88
N LYS A 55 -21.72 15.60 -8.84
CA LYS A 55 -22.86 16.20 -9.55
C LYS A 55 -22.75 16.04 -11.07
N GLU A 56 -21.57 16.29 -11.65
CA GLU A 56 -21.33 16.17 -13.09
C GLU A 56 -21.55 14.74 -13.60
N LYS A 57 -21.11 13.76 -12.80
CA LYS A 57 -21.21 12.33 -13.15
C LYS A 57 -22.50 11.66 -12.67
N GLY A 58 -23.41 12.40 -12.02
CA GLY A 58 -24.63 11.85 -11.43
C GLY A 58 -24.37 10.82 -10.32
N ILE A 59 -23.25 10.94 -9.62
CA ILE A 59 -22.87 10.03 -8.53
C ILE A 59 -23.60 10.45 -7.25
N VAL A 60 -24.34 9.50 -6.67
CA VAL A 60 -24.87 9.63 -5.32
C VAL A 60 -23.87 9.02 -4.35
N ARG A 61 -23.27 9.84 -3.49
CA ARG A 61 -22.27 9.39 -2.52
C ARG A 61 -22.83 8.27 -1.64
N GLY A 62 -22.10 7.15 -1.58
CA GLY A 62 -22.49 5.95 -0.82
C GLY A 62 -23.40 4.97 -1.56
N ALA A 63 -23.93 5.34 -2.73
CA ALA A 63 -24.63 4.42 -3.61
C ALA A 63 -23.67 3.65 -4.52
N ASP A 64 -24.20 2.67 -5.25
CA ASP A 64 -23.46 1.92 -6.27
C ASP A 64 -22.85 2.85 -7.32
N GLY A 65 -21.60 2.60 -7.70
CA GLY A 65 -20.85 3.47 -8.59
C GLY A 65 -20.10 4.62 -7.90
N SER A 66 -20.42 4.93 -6.63
CA SER A 66 -19.75 6.02 -5.90
C SER A 66 -18.29 5.72 -5.54
N GLN A 67 -17.79 4.50 -5.79
CA GLN A 67 -16.36 4.22 -5.73
C GLN A 67 -15.57 5.11 -6.69
N LEU A 68 -16.17 5.60 -7.78
CA LEU A 68 -15.51 6.51 -8.72
C LEU A 68 -15.13 7.86 -8.08
N SER A 69 -15.88 8.35 -7.08
CA SER A 69 -15.46 9.50 -6.26
C SER A 69 -14.71 9.08 -5.00
N ALA A 70 -15.04 7.92 -4.43
CA ALA A 70 -14.38 7.40 -3.22
C ALA A 70 -12.92 7.01 -3.43
N MET A 71 -12.51 6.76 -4.69
CA MET A 71 -11.18 6.28 -5.06
C MET A 71 -10.03 7.27 -4.79
N VAL A 72 -10.38 8.49 -4.36
CA VAL A 72 -9.44 9.49 -3.82
C VAL A 72 -8.95 9.10 -2.42
N PHE A 73 -9.78 8.38 -1.65
CA PHE A 73 -9.48 7.99 -0.28
C PHE A 73 -9.03 6.53 -0.19
N GLY A 74 -9.79 5.58 -0.75
CA GLY A 74 -9.40 4.15 -0.76
C GLY A 74 -9.18 3.60 -2.16
N GLU A 75 -8.65 2.39 -2.25
CA GLU A 75 -8.35 1.75 -3.52
C GLU A 75 -9.48 0.83 -3.98
N TYR A 76 -9.61 0.59 -5.26
CA TYR A 76 -10.67 -0.26 -5.80
C TYR A 76 -10.13 -1.06 -6.97
N PHE A 77 -10.56 -2.32 -7.05
CA PHE A 77 -10.28 -3.18 -8.18
C PHE A 77 -11.60 -3.66 -8.82
N PRO A 78 -11.69 -3.70 -10.16
CA PRO A 78 -10.78 -3.02 -11.09
C PRO A 78 -10.68 -1.52 -10.79
N ASN A 79 -9.60 -0.86 -11.20
CA ASN A 79 -9.46 0.58 -11.06
C ASN A 79 -10.68 1.29 -11.71
N PRO A 80 -11.52 2.01 -10.93
CA PRO A 80 -12.75 2.60 -11.42
C PRO A 80 -12.53 3.62 -12.54
N ALA A 81 -11.39 4.33 -12.52
CA ALA A 81 -11.04 5.31 -13.53
C ALA A 81 -10.71 4.68 -14.89
N VAL A 82 -10.23 3.44 -14.89
CA VAL A 82 -9.75 2.73 -16.09
C VAL A 82 -10.86 1.86 -16.68
N PHE A 83 -11.55 1.11 -15.82
CA PHE A 83 -12.50 0.08 -16.27
C PHE A 83 -13.96 0.46 -16.04
N GLY A 84 -14.24 1.47 -15.20
CA GLY A 84 -15.58 1.81 -14.76
C GLY A 84 -16.03 1.03 -13.53
N THR A 85 -17.31 1.14 -13.21
CA THR A 85 -17.89 0.73 -11.92
C THR A 85 -18.99 -0.33 -12.01
N ASN A 86 -19.25 -0.83 -13.22
CA ASN A 86 -20.35 -1.75 -13.51
C ASN A 86 -19.91 -3.23 -13.47
N ALA A 87 -20.88 -4.14 -13.66
CA ALA A 87 -20.62 -5.58 -13.66
C ALA A 87 -19.62 -6.02 -14.74
N ASP A 88 -19.68 -5.39 -15.93
CA ASP A 88 -18.73 -5.67 -17.01
C ASP A 88 -17.30 -5.31 -16.60
N ALA A 89 -17.09 -4.17 -15.96
CA ALA A 89 -15.80 -3.78 -15.40
C ALA A 89 -15.30 -4.84 -14.41
N PHE A 90 -16.16 -5.30 -13.50
CA PHE A 90 -15.81 -6.28 -12.48
C PHE A 90 -15.41 -7.65 -13.06
N ALA A 91 -15.91 -8.00 -14.25
CA ALA A 91 -15.51 -9.20 -14.97
C ALA A 91 -14.12 -9.09 -15.63
N ARG A 92 -13.63 -7.86 -15.89
CA ARG A 92 -12.32 -7.62 -16.54
C ARG A 92 -11.13 -7.87 -15.61
N VAL A 93 -11.31 -7.67 -14.31
CA VAL A 93 -10.28 -7.94 -13.30
C VAL A 93 -10.89 -8.80 -12.20
N THR A 94 -10.44 -10.05 -12.16
CA THR A 94 -10.87 -11.01 -11.13
C THR A 94 -10.28 -10.66 -9.78
N HIS A 95 -10.94 -11.13 -8.73
CA HIS A 95 -10.47 -10.95 -7.36
C HIS A 95 -9.08 -11.60 -7.14
N THR A 96 -8.83 -12.77 -7.74
CA THR A 96 -7.52 -13.44 -7.65
C THR A 96 -6.43 -12.64 -8.34
N GLN A 97 -6.70 -12.10 -9.53
CA GLN A 97 -5.73 -11.24 -10.23
C GLN A 97 -5.39 -9.99 -9.41
N ALA A 98 -6.39 -9.35 -8.80
CA ALA A 98 -6.17 -8.18 -7.95
C ALA A 98 -5.33 -8.52 -6.71
N PHE A 99 -5.63 -9.63 -6.03
CA PHE A 99 -4.84 -10.12 -4.91
C PHE A 99 -3.39 -10.37 -5.30
N CYS A 100 -3.16 -11.09 -6.41
CA CYS A 100 -1.82 -11.39 -6.91
C CYS A 100 -1.06 -10.11 -7.29
N ALA A 101 -1.71 -9.14 -7.93
CA ALA A 101 -1.09 -7.88 -8.33
C ALA A 101 -0.59 -7.08 -7.11
N GLU A 102 -1.42 -6.93 -6.07
CA GLU A 102 -1.05 -6.26 -4.81
C GLU A 102 0.05 -7.03 -4.05
N ALA A 103 -0.04 -8.35 -4.01
CA ALA A 103 0.98 -9.19 -3.37
C ALA A 103 2.33 -9.10 -4.08
N ILE A 104 2.36 -9.19 -5.43
CA ILE A 104 3.59 -9.06 -6.22
C ILE A 104 4.18 -7.66 -6.08
N GLY A 105 3.36 -6.61 -6.19
CA GLY A 105 3.82 -5.24 -6.02
C GLY A 105 4.44 -5.00 -4.64
N THR A 106 3.80 -5.51 -3.58
CA THR A 106 4.31 -5.36 -2.22
C THR A 106 5.55 -6.22 -1.96
N ALA A 107 5.65 -7.40 -2.59
CA ALA A 107 6.83 -8.23 -2.54
C ALA A 107 8.05 -7.52 -3.16
N LEU A 108 7.88 -6.92 -4.34
CA LEU A 108 8.92 -6.12 -4.97
C LEU A 108 9.31 -4.92 -4.11
N LEU A 109 8.33 -4.22 -3.53
CA LEU A 109 8.59 -3.11 -2.62
C LEU A 109 9.47 -3.53 -1.43
N VAL A 110 9.07 -4.56 -0.68
CA VAL A 110 9.84 -5.02 0.48
C VAL A 110 11.21 -5.57 0.07
N PHE A 111 11.28 -6.29 -1.05
CA PHE A 111 12.54 -6.77 -1.60
C PHE A 111 13.52 -5.61 -1.88
N PHE A 112 13.06 -4.55 -2.58
CA PHE A 112 13.89 -3.38 -2.86
C PHE A 112 14.26 -2.62 -1.59
N ILE A 113 13.34 -2.45 -0.64
CA ILE A 113 13.66 -1.84 0.67
C ILE A 113 14.81 -2.60 1.31
N PHE A 114 14.73 -3.93 1.41
CA PHE A 114 15.80 -4.73 2.02
C PHE A 114 17.11 -4.67 1.22
N ALA A 115 17.04 -4.69 -0.10
CA ALA A 115 18.22 -4.58 -0.96
C ALA A 115 18.96 -3.24 -0.81
N LEU A 116 18.21 -2.14 -0.68
CA LEU A 116 18.74 -0.78 -0.62
C LEU A 116 19.27 -0.38 0.76
N ILE A 117 18.82 -1.06 1.83
CA ILE A 117 19.26 -0.75 3.21
C ILE A 117 20.23 -1.78 3.81
N GLU A 118 20.48 -2.91 3.14
CA GLU A 118 21.35 -3.98 3.66
C GLU A 118 22.82 -3.54 3.73
N GLY A 119 23.36 -3.44 4.94
CA GLY A 119 24.74 -3.00 5.19
C GLY A 119 25.79 -3.81 4.43
N ARG A 120 25.54 -5.11 4.21
CA ARG A 120 26.43 -6.02 3.46
C ARG A 120 26.43 -5.80 1.94
N ASN A 121 25.48 -5.03 1.41
CA ASN A 121 25.44 -4.69 0.00
C ASN A 121 26.34 -3.47 -0.28
N SER A 122 27.57 -3.70 -0.75
CA SER A 122 28.53 -2.62 -1.06
C SER A 122 28.07 -1.69 -2.18
N GLY A 123 27.14 -2.12 -3.04
CA GLY A 123 26.55 -1.30 -4.10
C GLY A 123 25.34 -0.47 -3.65
N ARG A 124 24.96 -0.51 -2.37
CA ARG A 124 23.81 0.26 -1.90
C ARG A 124 24.08 1.77 -1.92
N PRO A 125 23.05 2.59 -2.18
CA PRO A 125 23.16 4.03 -2.03
C PRO A 125 23.41 4.44 -0.56
N GLY A 126 23.92 5.67 -0.38
CA GLY A 126 23.91 6.33 0.92
C GLY A 126 22.49 6.47 1.48
N ALA A 127 22.34 6.66 2.79
CA ALA A 127 21.03 6.62 3.46
C ALA A 127 20.00 7.61 2.88
N GLU A 128 20.44 8.81 2.46
CA GLU A 128 19.55 9.80 1.85
C GLU A 128 19.07 9.36 0.46
N LEU A 129 19.99 8.86 -0.37
CA LEU A 129 19.67 8.35 -1.70
C LEU A 129 18.83 7.07 -1.65
N ALA A 130 18.97 6.24 -0.62
CA ALA A 130 18.15 5.04 -0.43
C ALA A 130 16.65 5.39 -0.40
N ALA A 131 16.27 6.49 0.26
CA ALA A 131 14.88 6.95 0.28
C ALA A 131 14.38 7.33 -1.12
N ILE A 132 15.22 8.00 -1.93
CA ILE A 132 14.89 8.36 -3.33
C ILE A 132 14.70 7.09 -4.18
N PHE A 133 15.59 6.11 -4.06
CA PHE A 133 15.48 4.87 -4.83
C PHE A 133 14.28 4.01 -4.40
N ILE A 134 13.94 3.99 -3.10
CA ILE A 134 12.70 3.36 -2.62
C ILE A 134 11.48 4.07 -3.22
N GLY A 135 11.47 5.41 -3.26
CA GLY A 135 10.42 6.19 -3.89
C GLY A 135 10.29 5.89 -5.40
N LEU A 136 11.41 5.81 -6.12
CA LEU A 136 11.43 5.45 -7.54
C LEU A 136 10.93 4.02 -7.78
N ALA A 137 11.33 3.06 -6.95
CA ALA A 137 10.85 1.69 -7.02
C ALA A 137 9.32 1.62 -6.84
N VAL A 138 8.78 2.32 -5.84
CA VAL A 138 7.33 2.43 -5.63
C VAL A 138 6.65 3.08 -6.84
N ALA A 139 7.20 4.16 -7.39
CA ALA A 139 6.62 4.85 -8.54
C ALA A 139 6.50 3.92 -9.78
N ILE A 140 7.54 3.12 -10.05
CA ILE A 140 7.53 2.12 -11.13
C ILE A 140 6.50 1.02 -10.86
N ILE A 141 6.44 0.50 -9.63
CA ILE A 141 5.46 -0.53 -9.25
C ILE A 141 4.03 0.02 -9.43
N ILE A 142 3.77 1.26 -8.99
CA ILE A 142 2.48 1.93 -9.15
C ILE A 142 2.13 2.08 -10.63
N ALA A 143 3.05 2.50 -11.49
CA ALA A 143 2.79 2.65 -12.93
C ALA A 143 2.31 1.34 -13.59
N ILE A 144 2.75 0.18 -13.07
CA ILE A 144 2.38 -1.14 -13.58
C ILE A 144 1.10 -1.68 -12.92
N VAL A 145 0.98 -1.54 -11.60
CA VAL A 145 -0.09 -2.19 -10.81
C VAL A 145 -1.34 -1.33 -10.70
N ALA A 146 -1.20 0.01 -10.67
CA ALA A 146 -2.31 0.93 -10.46
C ALA A 146 -3.42 0.85 -11.52
N PRO A 147 -3.13 0.58 -12.81
CA PRO A 147 -4.18 0.35 -13.79
C PRO A 147 -5.14 -0.76 -13.37
N LEU A 148 -4.70 -1.80 -12.64
CA LEU A 148 -5.52 -2.91 -12.20
C LEU A 148 -6.24 -2.65 -10.87
N THR A 149 -5.51 -2.19 -9.85
CA THR A 149 -5.98 -2.17 -8.45
C THR A 149 -5.81 -0.84 -7.73
N GLN A 150 -5.32 0.20 -8.43
CA GLN A 150 -4.83 1.45 -7.85
C GLN A 150 -3.54 1.35 -7.01
N ALA A 151 -2.92 0.16 -6.95
CA ALA A 151 -1.64 -0.10 -6.29
C ALA A 151 -1.62 0.38 -4.83
N GLY A 152 -2.45 -0.26 -4.00
CA GLY A 152 -2.54 0.06 -2.57
C GLY A 152 -1.23 -0.20 -1.83
N LEU A 153 -0.65 -1.40 -2.00
CA LEU A 153 0.67 -1.86 -1.51
C LEU A 153 0.92 -1.71 0.01
N ASN A 154 -0.03 -1.13 0.74
CA ASN A 154 0.12 -0.62 2.09
C ASN A 154 -1.25 -0.61 2.79
N PRO A 155 -1.46 -1.52 3.76
CA PRO A 155 -2.72 -1.61 4.47
C PRO A 155 -3.15 -0.31 5.18
N ALA A 156 -2.20 0.52 5.66
CA ALA A 156 -2.56 1.78 6.32
C ALA A 156 -2.97 2.88 5.32
N ARG A 157 -2.38 2.87 4.12
CA ARG A 157 -2.67 3.81 3.02
C ARG A 157 -4.02 3.57 2.35
N ASP A 158 -4.59 2.37 2.51
CA ASP A 158 -5.96 2.06 2.09
C ASP A 158 -6.96 2.14 3.26
N PHE A 159 -6.72 1.39 4.35
CA PHE A 159 -7.73 1.23 5.40
C PHE A 159 -7.98 2.51 6.22
N GLY A 160 -6.94 3.27 6.56
CA GLY A 160 -7.09 4.52 7.31
C GLY A 160 -7.97 5.55 6.57
N PRO A 161 -7.68 5.84 5.30
CA PRO A 161 -8.52 6.69 4.47
C PRO A 161 -9.95 6.17 4.23
N ARG A 162 -10.14 4.84 4.12
CA ARG A 162 -11.50 4.27 4.03
C ARG A 162 -12.33 4.52 5.28
N LEU A 163 -11.72 4.45 6.47
CA LEU A 163 -12.43 4.79 7.72
C LEU A 163 -12.92 6.24 7.67
N PHE A 164 -12.09 7.15 7.16
CA PHE A 164 -12.51 8.53 6.92
C PHE A 164 -13.63 8.62 5.87
N ALA A 165 -13.49 7.97 4.71
CA ALA A 165 -14.50 7.98 3.66
C ALA A 165 -15.86 7.41 4.13
N TYR A 166 -15.84 6.41 5.01
CA TYR A 166 -17.03 5.83 5.63
C TYR A 166 -17.80 6.88 6.45
N VAL A 167 -17.11 7.66 7.27
CA VAL A 167 -17.74 8.75 8.05
C VAL A 167 -18.13 9.93 7.18
N ALA A 168 -17.38 10.20 6.11
CA ALA A 168 -17.62 11.30 5.15
C ALA A 168 -18.74 11.04 4.13
N GLY A 169 -19.43 9.90 4.22
CA GLY A 169 -20.68 9.63 3.51
C GLY A 169 -20.62 8.50 2.47
N TRP A 170 -19.46 7.93 2.17
CA TRP A 170 -19.37 6.80 1.22
C TRP A 170 -19.81 5.46 1.79
N LYS A 171 -19.95 5.33 3.12
CA LYS A 171 -20.59 4.18 3.79
C LYS A 171 -20.15 2.82 3.23
N SER A 172 -21.09 1.98 2.78
CA SER A 172 -20.84 0.64 2.23
C SER A 172 -19.85 0.64 1.07
N MET A 173 -19.79 1.73 0.31
CA MET A 173 -18.84 1.87 -0.79
C MET A 173 -17.41 2.09 -0.31
N ALA A 174 -17.20 2.70 0.87
CA ALA A 174 -15.89 2.75 1.49
C ALA A 174 -15.51 1.42 2.14
N ILE A 175 -16.41 0.88 2.98
CA ILE A 175 -16.23 -0.39 3.71
C ILE A 175 -17.59 -1.11 3.73
N PRO A 176 -17.68 -2.35 3.20
CA PRO A 176 -16.59 -3.21 2.71
C PRO A 176 -16.13 -2.90 1.27
N GLY A 177 -16.71 -1.89 0.61
CA GLY A 177 -16.52 -1.64 -0.81
C GLY A 177 -17.32 -2.61 -1.69
N PRO A 178 -17.34 -2.39 -3.01
CA PRO A 178 -18.28 -3.05 -3.92
C PRO A 178 -18.08 -4.57 -4.03
N ARG A 179 -16.89 -5.08 -3.64
CA ARG A 179 -16.48 -6.47 -3.82
C ARG A 179 -15.79 -7.08 -2.60
N GLY A 180 -15.85 -6.42 -1.43
CA GLY A 180 -15.14 -6.87 -0.22
C GLY A 180 -13.62 -6.77 -0.28
N GLY A 181 -13.09 -6.05 -1.27
CA GLY A 181 -11.66 -5.97 -1.57
C GLY A 181 -10.78 -5.34 -0.49
N PHE A 182 -11.37 -4.47 0.34
CA PHE A 182 -10.64 -3.73 1.38
C PHE A 182 -9.79 -4.66 2.26
N PHE A 183 -10.33 -5.83 2.64
CA PHE A 183 -9.64 -6.76 3.52
C PHE A 183 -8.73 -7.71 2.76
N SER A 184 -9.28 -8.42 1.77
CA SER A 184 -8.56 -9.48 1.06
C SER A 184 -7.45 -8.92 0.16
N VAL A 185 -7.71 -7.86 -0.60
CA VAL A 185 -6.77 -7.32 -1.61
C VAL A 185 -5.89 -6.23 -1.04
N TYR A 186 -6.38 -5.37 -0.16
CA TYR A 186 -5.60 -4.21 0.31
C TYR A 186 -5.00 -4.36 1.70
N ILE A 187 -5.43 -5.36 2.47
CA ILE A 187 -4.80 -5.74 3.74
C ILE A 187 -4.01 -7.05 3.57
N LEU A 188 -4.68 -8.16 3.27
CA LEU A 188 -4.04 -9.47 3.28
C LEU A 188 -2.97 -9.63 2.19
N ALA A 189 -3.26 -9.26 0.93
CA ALA A 189 -2.30 -9.41 -0.16
C ALA A 189 -0.99 -8.63 0.09
N PRO A 190 -0.99 -7.35 0.52
CA PRO A 190 0.23 -6.66 0.88
C PRO A 190 1.02 -7.32 2.02
N LEU A 191 0.34 -7.82 3.07
CA LEU A 191 1.02 -8.52 4.16
C LEU A 191 1.70 -9.80 3.66
N VAL A 192 1.01 -10.61 2.86
CA VAL A 192 1.56 -11.83 2.25
C VAL A 192 2.71 -11.51 1.30
N GLY A 193 2.50 -10.53 0.43
CA GLY A 193 3.50 -10.05 -0.52
C GLY A 193 4.76 -9.55 0.16
N GLY A 194 4.61 -8.69 1.17
CA GLY A 194 5.75 -8.16 1.93
C GLY A 194 6.57 -9.26 2.62
N LEU A 195 5.90 -10.25 3.22
CA LEU A 195 6.59 -11.42 3.79
C LEU A 195 7.35 -12.21 2.71
N PHE A 196 6.73 -12.43 1.55
CA PHE A 196 7.33 -13.17 0.45
C PHE A 196 8.55 -12.43 -0.15
N GLY A 197 8.45 -11.12 -0.36
CA GLY A 197 9.57 -10.29 -0.81
C GLY A 197 10.75 -10.32 0.15
N GLY A 198 10.47 -10.21 1.45
CA GLY A 198 11.49 -10.35 2.49
C GLY A 198 12.13 -11.74 2.51
N LEU A 199 11.33 -12.80 2.35
CA LEU A 199 11.81 -14.17 2.28
C LEU A 199 12.74 -14.40 1.09
N ILE A 200 12.35 -13.94 -0.11
CA ILE A 200 13.19 -14.06 -1.32
C ILE A 200 14.51 -13.36 -1.08
N TYR A 201 14.49 -12.12 -0.60
CA TYR A 201 15.72 -11.38 -0.36
C TYR A 201 16.65 -12.12 0.62
N ASP A 202 16.12 -12.58 1.75
CA ASP A 202 16.91 -13.23 2.80
C ASP A 202 17.44 -14.62 2.42
N ARG A 203 16.73 -15.35 1.55
CA ARG A 203 17.10 -16.73 1.17
C ARG A 203 17.89 -16.81 -0.13
N VAL A 204 17.71 -15.85 -1.03
CA VAL A 204 18.32 -15.90 -2.37
C VAL A 204 19.47 -14.90 -2.48
N VAL A 205 19.25 -13.64 -2.10
CA VAL A 205 20.23 -12.56 -2.34
C VAL A 205 21.21 -12.43 -1.19
N ARG A 206 20.69 -12.30 0.03
CA ARG A 206 21.47 -12.03 1.25
C ARG A 206 22.57 -13.06 1.55
N PRO A 207 22.43 -14.37 1.26
CA PRO A 207 23.51 -15.33 1.47
C PRO A 207 24.71 -15.10 0.54
N GLY A 208 24.49 -14.56 -0.66
CA GLY A 208 25.54 -14.27 -1.63
C GLY A 208 26.34 -12.98 -1.37
N LEU A 209 25.90 -12.14 -0.44
CA LEU A 209 26.61 -10.91 -0.09
C LEU A 209 27.88 -11.20 0.75
N PRO A 210 28.93 -10.35 0.68
CA PRO A 210 30.09 -10.47 1.54
C PRO A 210 29.70 -10.58 3.02
N ARG A 211 30.44 -11.38 3.79
CA ARG A 211 30.27 -11.43 5.24
C ARG A 211 30.75 -10.12 5.84
N GLU A 212 30.07 -9.66 6.87
CA GLU A 212 30.50 -8.51 7.65
C GLU A 212 31.88 -8.85 8.24
N THR A 213 32.93 -8.15 7.78
CA THR A 213 34.26 -8.27 8.38
C THR A 213 34.13 -7.76 9.81
N ALA A 214 34.41 -8.60 10.80
CA ALA A 214 34.49 -8.17 12.18
C ALA A 214 35.44 -6.97 12.25
N THR A 215 34.89 -5.77 12.45
CA THR A 215 35.70 -4.62 12.81
C THR A 215 36.38 -4.99 14.12
N LYS A 216 37.71 -5.12 14.10
CA LYS A 216 38.49 -5.10 15.32
C LYS A 216 38.22 -3.74 15.96
N ASP A 217 37.52 -3.76 17.08
CA ASP A 217 37.44 -2.61 17.97
C ASP A 217 38.88 -2.17 18.28
N THR A 218 39.24 -0.97 17.84
CA THR A 218 40.43 -0.22 18.27
C THR A 218 39.96 1.05 18.95
#